data_AF-A0A520M9E3-F1
#
_entry.id   AF-A0A520M9E3-F1
#
_cell.length_a   1.000
_cell.length_b   1.000
_cell.length_c   1.000
_cell.angle_alpha   90.00
_cell.angle_beta   90.00
_cell.angle_gamma   90.00
#
_symmetry.space_group_name_H-M   'P 1'
#
loop_
_entity.id
_entity.type
_entity.pdbx_description
1 polymer ?
#
loop_
_entity_poly.entity_id
_entity_poly.type
_entity_poly.pdbx_seq_one_letter_code
_entity_poly.pdbx_strand_id
1 'polypeptide(L)'
;MKLVCLFLTLCFFCGNSSGADGAEKPDRSIFHSDESHLWNRLHSLFFVREDKKGNEFGGDLVDPYLWPSTTNFLLNGATHSKAIALLDEFIIGKGHLLISDPLKRAVLQHDLWSIFDWTANYDKALPFGGTSNSLSNSKELNKSRKSLRSRLSRAIDLLALNEAEALTLIDNYSMAVNSKPYLKILNGKGTEEPFLPSGLLTDKGDWVCVRGALQGPSAPVHMRYYGGRSPFLVFLKIPGGRSETFKYLNLLNQTTSAKVFRDTDIAELPQFPKGTSVALVRKMSVITKSGDILVSPLVQTVQMRIYNQVGENIKDHNSSQTVYKFALNRKDLFASINGGLRPVQKNSMEGLSLIYSSDYFENEKLKPNSTVMKSCIDCHSCGGGTIHSIFTYKQDDWVPEASGMSANKLRLLPTRIVDEQKKAISWKYKRHDWGLLQGWIETISKG
;
A
#
# COMPACT_ATOMS: atom_id res chain seq x y z
N MET A 1 29.60 -46.62 -40.36
CA MET A 1 28.19 -46.17 -40.39
C MET A 1 27.84 -45.59 -39.03
N LYS A 2 27.50 -44.30 -38.99
CA LYS A 2 26.39 -43.66 -38.21
C LYS A 2 25.84 -44.49 -37.03
N LEU A 3 25.66 -44.00 -35.81
CA LEU A 3 25.16 -42.69 -35.39
C LEU A 3 25.26 -42.57 -33.85
N VAL A 4 25.66 -41.39 -33.36
CA VAL A 4 25.22 -40.64 -32.17
C VAL A 4 24.50 -41.38 -31.03
N CYS A 5 25.05 -41.31 -29.82
CA CYS A 5 24.24 -40.99 -28.64
C CYS A 5 25.07 -40.19 -27.62
N LEU A 6 24.68 -38.92 -27.51
CA LEU A 6 25.21 -37.87 -26.64
C LEU A 6 24.75 -38.15 -25.19
N PHE A 7 25.67 -38.35 -24.25
CA PHE A 7 25.37 -38.20 -22.81
C PHE A 7 26.08 -36.94 -22.31
N LEU A 8 25.29 -35.87 -22.17
CA LEU A 8 25.67 -34.64 -21.49
C LEU A 8 25.56 -34.89 -19.98
N THR A 9 26.70 -35.07 -19.32
CA THR A 9 26.81 -34.99 -17.87
C THR A 9 26.88 -33.51 -17.49
N LEU A 10 25.74 -32.89 -17.20
CA LEU A 10 25.70 -31.58 -16.54
C LEU A 10 25.87 -31.78 -15.03
N CYS A 11 27.05 -31.42 -14.53
CA CYS A 11 27.30 -31.23 -13.11
C CYS A 11 26.36 -30.15 -12.56
N PHE A 12 25.42 -30.55 -11.70
CA PHE A 12 24.70 -29.65 -10.80
C PHE A 12 25.72 -29.05 -9.82
N PHE A 13 26.15 -27.81 -10.06
CA PHE A 13 26.67 -26.98 -8.99
C PHE A 13 25.48 -26.52 -8.13
N CYS A 14 25.28 -27.21 -7.02
CA CYS A 14 24.51 -26.70 -5.88
C CYS A 14 25.24 -25.47 -5.31
N GLY A 15 24.86 -24.29 -5.77
CA GLY A 15 25.17 -23.03 -5.10
C GLY A 15 24.26 -22.85 -3.89
N ASN A 16 24.65 -23.42 -2.75
CA ASN A 16 24.20 -22.94 -1.45
C ASN A 16 24.85 -21.57 -1.20
N SER A 17 24.10 -20.48 -1.35
CA SER A 17 24.51 -19.17 -0.83
C SER A 17 23.75 -18.89 0.47
N SER A 18 24.34 -19.33 1.57
CA SER A 18 24.03 -18.84 2.91
C SER A 18 24.63 -17.44 3.12
N GLY A 19 23.79 -16.47 3.48
CA GLY A 19 24.14 -15.35 4.36
C GLY A 19 24.97 -14.20 3.80
N ALA A 20 24.30 -13.25 3.14
CA ALA A 20 24.56 -11.81 3.23
C ALA A 20 23.34 -11.04 2.71
N ASP A 21 22.85 -10.05 3.47
CA ASP A 21 21.91 -9.02 3.01
C ASP A 21 22.49 -8.31 1.77
N GLY A 22 22.15 -8.79 0.58
CA GLY A 22 22.34 -8.06 -0.67
C GLY A 22 20.99 -7.53 -1.10
N ALA A 23 20.64 -6.30 -0.69
CA ALA A 23 19.57 -5.59 -1.37
C ALA A 23 19.95 -5.51 -2.86
N GLU A 24 19.10 -6.03 -3.74
CA GLU A 24 19.32 -5.91 -5.18
C GLU A 24 19.40 -4.42 -5.52
N LYS A 25 20.41 -4.02 -6.28
CA LYS A 25 20.61 -2.62 -6.63
C LYS A 25 19.34 -2.11 -7.34
N PRO A 26 18.79 -0.94 -6.95
CA PRO A 26 17.59 -0.40 -7.58
C PRO A 26 17.73 -0.28 -9.10
N ASP A 27 16.74 -0.80 -9.83
CA ASP A 27 16.68 -0.67 -11.29
C ASP A 27 16.35 0.77 -11.69
N ARG A 28 17.18 1.35 -12.56
CA ARG A 28 17.03 2.73 -13.05
C ARG A 28 16.27 2.80 -14.38
N SER A 29 15.90 1.68 -14.99
CA SER A 29 15.25 1.58 -16.31
C SER A 29 13.74 1.23 -16.23
N ILE A 30 13.03 1.78 -15.24
CA ILE A 30 11.64 1.39 -14.94
C ILE A 30 10.64 1.81 -16.03
N PHE A 31 10.64 3.08 -16.46
CA PHE A 31 9.65 3.63 -17.39
C PHE A 31 10.07 3.49 -18.85
N HIS A 32 11.38 3.48 -19.12
CA HIS A 32 11.95 3.44 -20.46
C HIS A 32 13.24 2.61 -20.47
N SER A 33 13.59 2.01 -21.61
CA SER A 33 14.81 1.18 -21.73
C SER A 33 16.10 1.99 -21.61
N ASP A 34 16.09 3.24 -22.07
CA ASP A 34 17.17 4.20 -21.83
C ASP A 34 17.17 4.66 -20.36
N GLU A 35 18.18 4.27 -19.59
CA GLU A 35 18.37 4.68 -18.19
C GLU A 35 18.45 6.20 -18.01
N SER A 36 18.94 6.92 -19.02
CA SER A 36 19.06 8.38 -18.99
C SER A 36 17.76 9.11 -19.36
N HIS A 37 16.71 8.36 -19.73
CA HIS A 37 15.40 8.92 -20.05
C HIS A 37 14.85 9.76 -18.90
N LEU A 38 14.23 10.90 -19.22
CA LEU A 38 13.80 11.89 -18.23
C LEU A 38 12.88 11.31 -17.14
N TRP A 39 11.95 10.42 -17.51
CA TRP A 39 11.06 9.77 -16.54
C TRP A 39 11.80 8.84 -15.58
N ASN A 40 12.83 8.13 -16.06
CA ASN A 40 13.67 7.25 -15.25
C ASN A 40 14.52 8.06 -14.27
N ARG A 41 15.12 9.16 -14.74
CA ARG A 41 15.86 10.11 -13.89
C ARG A 41 14.97 10.72 -12.81
N LEU A 42 13.75 11.13 -13.17
CA LEU A 42 12.78 11.72 -12.25
C LEU A 42 12.33 10.70 -11.20
N HIS A 43 11.95 9.50 -11.63
CA HIS A 43 11.55 8.39 -10.74
C HIS A 43 12.67 8.02 -9.77
N SER A 44 13.86 7.76 -10.30
CA SER A 44 15.02 7.34 -9.49
C SER A 44 15.37 8.38 -8.44
N LEU A 45 15.28 9.67 -8.77
CA LEU A 45 15.54 10.73 -7.79
C LEU A 45 14.59 10.67 -6.58
N PHE A 46 13.33 10.32 -6.79
CA PHE A 46 12.33 10.31 -5.72
C PHE A 46 12.20 8.97 -4.98
N PHE A 47 12.50 7.86 -5.65
CA PHE A 47 12.27 6.51 -5.13
C PHE A 47 13.53 5.76 -4.71
N VAL A 48 14.72 6.24 -5.06
CA VAL A 48 15.98 5.66 -4.61
C VAL A 48 16.54 6.49 -3.45
N ARG A 49 16.79 5.82 -2.33
CA ARG A 49 17.51 6.39 -1.17
C ARG A 49 18.89 5.78 -1.09
N GLU A 50 19.85 6.58 -0.64
CA GLU A 50 21.18 6.12 -0.27
C GLU A 50 21.31 6.13 1.26
N ASP A 51 21.90 5.09 1.83
CA ASP A 51 22.35 5.10 3.23
C ASP A 51 23.70 5.83 3.38
N LYS A 52 24.19 5.96 4.61
CA LYS A 52 25.48 6.63 4.88
C LYS A 52 26.70 5.91 4.29
N LYS A 53 26.54 4.65 3.88
CA LYS A 53 27.58 3.83 3.24
C LYS A 53 27.49 3.89 1.72
N GLY A 54 26.52 4.63 1.17
CA GLY A 54 26.29 4.73 -0.27
C GLY A 54 25.54 3.53 -0.86
N ASN A 55 24.95 2.67 -0.03
CA ASN A 55 24.09 1.59 -0.53
C ASN A 55 22.76 2.19 -0.97
N GLU A 56 22.28 1.79 -2.14
CA GLU A 56 21.03 2.24 -2.72
C GLU A 56 19.86 1.32 -2.33
N PHE A 57 18.71 1.90 -2.02
CA PHE A 57 17.50 1.19 -1.64
C PHE A 57 16.27 1.76 -2.35
N GLY A 58 15.29 0.90 -2.64
CA GLY A 58 14.03 1.29 -3.25
C GLY A 58 14.04 1.17 -4.77
N GLY A 59 13.59 2.21 -5.47
CA GLY A 59 13.38 2.17 -6.93
C GLY A 59 12.02 1.57 -7.28
N ASP A 60 11.85 0.25 -7.25
CA ASP A 60 10.59 -0.39 -7.66
C ASP A 60 9.66 -0.77 -6.50
N LEU A 61 9.43 0.21 -5.60
CA LEU A 61 8.54 0.10 -4.44
C LEU A 61 7.26 0.90 -4.63
N VAL A 62 6.15 0.42 -4.09
CA VAL A 62 4.84 1.09 -4.20
C VAL A 62 4.86 2.53 -3.65
N ASP A 63 5.57 2.75 -2.54
CA ASP A 63 5.70 4.07 -1.92
C ASP A 63 7.18 4.43 -1.75
N PRO A 64 7.52 5.72 -1.87
CA PRO A 64 8.89 6.19 -1.64
C PRO A 64 9.22 6.19 -0.15
N TYR A 65 10.49 6.03 0.19
CA TYR A 65 10.98 6.15 1.57
C TYR A 65 11.00 7.61 2.02
N LEU A 66 9.84 8.11 2.44
CA LEU A 66 9.65 9.48 2.93
C LEU A 66 8.81 9.47 4.20
N TRP A 67 9.31 10.15 5.24
CA TRP A 67 8.64 10.24 6.54
C TRP A 67 8.48 11.71 6.95
N PRO A 68 7.55 12.04 7.87
CA PRO A 68 7.44 13.41 8.41
C PRO A 68 8.75 13.93 9.01
N SER A 69 9.58 13.03 9.54
CA SER A 69 10.88 13.35 10.15
C SER A 69 12.00 13.59 9.14
N THR A 70 11.80 13.35 7.84
CA THR A 70 12.82 13.57 6.79
C THR A 70 13.13 15.06 6.68
N THR A 71 14.41 15.43 6.82
CA THR A 71 14.85 16.85 6.82
C THR A 71 15.87 17.18 5.74
N ASN A 72 16.60 16.20 5.22
CA ASN A 72 17.67 16.43 4.25
C ASN A 72 17.28 15.94 2.86
N PHE A 73 16.84 14.70 2.72
CA PHE A 73 16.54 14.11 1.41
C PHE A 73 15.44 14.92 0.69
N LEU A 74 15.74 15.38 -0.54
CA LEU A 74 14.91 16.25 -1.38
C LEU A 74 14.64 17.66 -0.84
N LEU A 75 14.98 17.98 0.42
CA LEU A 75 14.68 19.28 1.04
C LEU A 75 15.90 20.17 1.22
N ASN A 76 17.10 19.60 1.16
CA ASN A 76 18.34 20.33 1.37
C ASN A 76 19.44 19.93 0.36
N GLY A 77 20.41 20.84 0.17
CA GLY A 77 21.63 20.61 -0.59
C GLY A 77 21.41 20.19 -2.06
N ALA A 78 22.36 19.40 -2.57
CA ALA A 78 22.40 18.99 -3.97
C ALA A 78 21.16 18.19 -4.41
N THR A 79 20.59 17.37 -3.52
CA THR A 79 19.40 16.57 -3.84
C THR A 79 18.17 17.44 -4.11
N HIS A 80 17.98 18.50 -3.30
CA HIS A 80 16.90 19.48 -3.53
C HIS A 80 17.10 20.24 -4.84
N SER A 81 18.30 20.78 -5.08
CA SER A 81 18.60 21.50 -6.34
C SER A 81 18.36 20.61 -7.56
N LYS A 82 18.76 19.33 -7.50
CA LYS A 82 18.52 18.36 -8.57
C LYS A 82 17.04 18.06 -8.76
N ALA A 83 16.25 17.96 -7.70
CA ALA A 83 14.79 17.78 -7.77
C ALA A 83 14.10 18.94 -8.48
N ILE A 84 14.47 20.17 -8.11
CA ILE A 84 13.94 21.37 -8.74
C ILE A 84 14.30 21.42 -10.22
N ALA A 85 15.58 21.20 -10.56
CA ALA A 85 16.04 21.23 -11.95
C ALA A 85 15.37 20.14 -12.81
N LEU A 86 15.23 18.92 -12.31
CA LEU A 86 14.60 17.82 -13.06
C LEU A 86 13.10 18.04 -13.27
N LEU A 87 12.40 18.58 -12.27
CA LEU A 87 10.99 18.95 -12.43
C LEU A 87 10.82 20.11 -13.42
N ASP A 88 11.71 21.10 -13.39
CA ASP A 88 11.69 22.20 -14.37
C ASP A 88 11.99 21.69 -15.79
N GLU A 89 12.96 20.77 -15.96
CA GLU A 89 13.22 20.07 -17.22
C GLU A 89 11.98 19.32 -17.72
N PHE A 90 11.29 18.60 -16.83
CA PHE A 90 10.05 17.88 -17.14
C PHE A 90 8.91 18.82 -17.56
N ILE A 91 8.74 19.94 -16.88
CA ILE A 91 7.63 20.87 -17.15
C ILE A 91 7.90 21.69 -18.42
N ILE A 92 9.06 22.35 -18.49
CA ILE A 92 9.44 23.25 -19.59
C ILE A 92 9.70 22.46 -20.87
N GLY A 93 10.40 21.34 -20.77
CA GLY A 93 10.73 20.46 -21.89
C GLY A 93 9.56 19.59 -22.37
N LYS A 94 8.34 19.79 -21.84
CA LYS A 94 7.16 18.97 -22.14
C LYS A 94 7.42 17.47 -21.93
N GLY A 95 8.12 17.12 -20.86
CA GLY A 95 8.52 15.76 -20.50
C GLY A 95 7.35 14.76 -20.46
N HIS A 96 6.15 15.22 -20.09
CA HIS A 96 4.92 14.41 -20.12
C HIS A 96 4.55 13.86 -21.51
N LEU A 97 5.06 14.45 -22.60
CA LEU A 97 4.83 13.98 -23.98
C LEU A 97 5.84 12.90 -24.43
N LEU A 98 6.91 12.65 -23.66
CA LEU A 98 7.95 11.68 -24.03
C LEU A 98 7.45 10.23 -23.98
N ILE A 99 6.42 9.94 -23.18
CA ILE A 99 5.76 8.64 -23.10
C ILE A 99 4.24 8.85 -23.14
N SER A 100 3.60 8.31 -24.17
CA SER A 100 2.14 8.40 -24.37
C SER A 100 1.34 7.30 -23.65
N ASP A 101 2.01 6.25 -23.17
CA ASP A 101 1.39 5.09 -22.52
C ASP A 101 0.59 5.52 -21.27
N PRO A 102 -0.75 5.33 -21.26
CA PRO A 102 -1.60 5.77 -20.15
C PRO A 102 -1.31 5.04 -18.84
N LEU A 103 -0.89 3.77 -18.88
CA LEU A 103 -0.51 3.00 -17.70
C LEU A 103 0.74 3.60 -17.05
N LYS A 104 1.78 3.88 -17.85
CA LYS A 104 3.01 4.53 -17.36
C LYS A 104 2.72 5.94 -16.82
N ARG A 105 1.87 6.71 -17.52
CA ARG A 105 1.44 8.05 -17.07
C ARG A 105 0.73 7.99 -15.72
N ALA A 106 -0.19 7.05 -15.54
CA ALA A 106 -0.93 6.88 -14.29
C ALA A 106 -0.01 6.53 -13.12
N VAL A 107 0.95 5.61 -13.33
CA VAL A 107 1.92 5.23 -12.31
C VAL A 107 2.81 6.41 -11.93
N LEU A 108 3.40 7.13 -12.91
CA LEU A 108 4.24 8.28 -12.59
C LEU A 108 3.46 9.41 -11.92
N GLN A 109 2.22 9.67 -12.34
CA GLN A 109 1.36 10.68 -11.69
C GLN A 109 1.14 10.32 -10.21
N HIS A 110 0.80 9.06 -9.93
CA HIS A 110 0.56 8.59 -8.58
C HIS A 110 1.82 8.68 -7.71
N ASP A 111 2.99 8.37 -8.30
CA ASP A 111 4.29 8.49 -7.67
C ASP A 111 4.58 9.95 -7.29
N LEU A 112 4.40 10.91 -8.20
CA LEU A 112 4.58 12.35 -7.90
C LEU A 112 3.57 12.87 -6.88
N TRP A 113 2.32 12.37 -6.90
CA TRP A 113 1.31 12.72 -5.91
C TRP A 113 1.72 12.27 -4.50
N SER A 114 2.41 11.14 -4.39
CA SER A 114 2.94 10.69 -3.09
C SER A 114 3.96 11.67 -2.49
N ILE A 115 4.84 12.24 -3.32
CA ILE A 115 5.82 13.24 -2.90
C ILE A 115 5.11 14.55 -2.52
N PHE A 116 4.13 14.97 -3.32
CA PHE A 116 3.33 16.17 -3.03
C PHE A 116 2.67 16.06 -1.65
N ASP A 117 1.95 14.98 -1.41
CA ASP A 117 1.26 14.74 -0.13
C ASP A 117 2.25 14.73 1.04
N TRP A 118 3.41 14.08 0.91
CA TRP A 118 4.44 14.10 1.95
C TRP A 118 4.87 15.53 2.29
N THR A 119 5.18 16.35 1.27
CA THR A 119 5.55 17.74 1.51
C THR A 119 4.40 18.57 2.11
N ALA A 120 3.15 18.19 1.92
CA ALA A 120 1.97 18.90 2.44
C ALA A 120 1.58 18.49 3.87
N ASN A 121 2.07 17.35 4.37
CA ASN A 121 1.71 16.78 5.67
C ASN A 121 2.93 16.62 6.61
N TYR A 122 3.99 17.38 6.42
CA TYR A 122 5.23 17.27 7.19
C TYR A 122 5.06 17.50 8.70
N ASP A 123 4.00 18.22 9.10
CA ASP A 123 3.64 18.54 10.49
C ASP A 123 2.73 17.49 11.13
N LYS A 124 2.24 16.51 10.36
CA LYS A 124 1.32 15.47 10.85
C LYS A 124 2.09 14.22 11.25
N ALA A 125 1.88 13.78 12.48
CA ALA A 125 2.38 12.48 12.92
C ALA A 125 1.70 11.35 12.14
N LEU A 126 2.43 10.26 11.90
CA LEU A 126 1.86 9.04 11.35
C LEU A 126 1.12 8.25 12.46
N PRO A 127 0.18 7.36 12.08
CA PRO A 127 -0.31 6.36 13.01
C PRO A 127 0.86 5.52 13.56
N PHE A 128 0.84 5.20 14.86
CA PHE A 128 1.84 4.35 15.54
C PHE A 128 3.27 4.92 15.60
N GLY A 129 3.46 6.23 15.38
CA GLY A 129 4.76 6.89 15.55
C GLY A 129 5.04 7.93 14.48
N GLY A 130 6.32 8.25 14.26
CA GLY A 130 6.71 9.17 13.20
C GLY A 130 6.34 10.60 13.50
N THR A 131 6.94 11.13 14.56
CA THR A 131 6.73 12.51 14.97
C THR A 131 7.49 13.47 14.06
N SER A 132 6.82 14.57 13.69
CA SER A 132 7.52 15.78 13.28
C SER A 132 8.35 16.26 14.47
N ASN A 133 9.60 16.64 14.24
CA ASN A 133 10.42 17.31 15.25
C ASN A 133 10.42 18.84 14.99
N SER A 134 11.01 19.62 15.90
CA SER A 134 11.10 21.08 15.70
C SER A 134 11.91 21.45 14.45
N LEU A 135 12.94 20.67 14.14
CA LEU A 135 13.80 20.86 12.97
C LEU A 135 13.05 20.70 11.66
N SER A 136 12.15 19.71 11.55
CA SER A 136 11.34 19.46 10.36
C SER A 136 10.36 20.59 10.08
N ASN A 137 10.06 21.45 11.06
CA ASN A 137 9.17 22.60 10.92
C ASN A 137 9.88 23.93 10.60
N SER A 138 11.19 23.91 10.32
CA SER A 138 11.95 25.14 10.06
C SER A 138 11.44 25.91 8.83
N LYS A 139 11.60 27.25 8.86
CA LYS A 139 11.18 28.15 7.77
C LYS A 139 11.84 27.79 6.44
N GLU A 140 13.12 27.41 6.46
CA GLU A 140 13.86 27.05 5.24
C GLU A 140 13.35 25.74 4.63
N LEU A 141 13.13 24.69 5.42
CA LEU A 141 12.53 23.45 4.90
C LEU A 141 11.11 23.69 4.35
N ASN A 142 10.34 24.60 4.96
CA ASN A 142 9.02 24.95 4.45
C ASN A 142 9.08 25.67 3.09
N LYS A 143 10.12 26.48 2.84
CA LYS A 143 10.36 27.04 1.50
C LYS A 143 10.73 25.95 0.50
N SER A 144 11.63 25.01 0.86
CA SER A 144 11.98 23.87 0.00
C SER A 144 10.76 23.03 -0.37
N ARG A 145 9.93 22.69 0.62
CA ARG A 145 8.65 21.98 0.40
C ARG A 145 7.71 22.77 -0.50
N LYS A 146 7.57 24.08 -0.31
CA LYS A 146 6.74 24.93 -1.18
C LYS A 146 7.24 24.92 -2.62
N SER A 147 8.56 25.00 -2.82
CA SER A 147 9.20 24.95 -4.14
C SER A 147 8.91 23.63 -4.87
N LEU A 148 8.99 22.51 -4.15
CA LEU A 148 8.61 21.20 -4.68
C LEU A 148 7.12 21.13 -5.00
N ARG A 149 6.22 21.51 -4.08
CA ARG A 149 4.76 21.44 -4.28
C ARG A 149 4.31 22.15 -5.54
N SER A 150 4.82 23.35 -5.78
CA SER A 150 4.50 24.16 -6.97
C SER A 150 4.82 23.45 -8.28
N ARG A 151 5.90 22.68 -8.33
CA ARG A 151 6.34 21.97 -9.54
C ARG A 151 5.67 20.60 -9.65
N LEU A 152 5.56 19.89 -8.54
CA LEU A 152 4.87 18.61 -8.45
C LEU A 152 3.41 18.75 -8.88
N SER A 153 2.70 19.80 -8.44
CA SER A 153 1.32 20.03 -8.88
C SER A 153 1.22 20.20 -10.38
N ARG A 154 2.14 20.94 -11.01
CA ARG A 154 2.17 21.10 -12.47
C ARG A 154 2.48 19.79 -13.19
N ALA A 155 3.46 19.02 -12.73
CA ALA A 155 3.80 17.74 -13.32
C ALA A 155 2.64 16.72 -13.20
N ILE A 156 1.96 16.70 -12.05
CA ILE A 156 0.77 15.86 -11.79
C ILE A 156 -0.37 16.20 -12.75
N ASP A 157 -0.64 17.50 -12.93
CA ASP A 157 -1.65 18.03 -13.85
C ASP A 157 -1.34 17.67 -15.31
N LEU A 158 -0.10 17.88 -15.76
CA LEU A 158 0.35 17.51 -17.12
C LEU A 158 0.25 15.99 -17.40
N LEU A 159 0.41 15.16 -16.37
CA LEU A 159 0.29 13.71 -16.50
C LEU A 159 -1.16 13.22 -16.46
N ALA A 160 -2.14 14.05 -16.08
CA ALA A 160 -3.51 13.64 -15.84
C ALA A 160 -4.18 12.93 -17.03
N LEU A 161 -4.80 11.80 -16.71
CA LEU A 161 -5.54 10.97 -17.66
C LEU A 161 -6.94 11.53 -17.83
N ASN A 162 -7.54 11.35 -19.01
CA ASN A 162 -8.99 11.48 -19.08
C ASN A 162 -9.67 10.27 -18.37
N GLU A 163 -10.95 10.41 -18.02
CA GLU A 163 -11.67 9.37 -17.27
C GLU A 163 -11.71 8.02 -18.01
N ALA A 164 -11.88 8.04 -19.33
CA ALA A 164 -11.93 6.83 -20.15
C ALA A 164 -10.59 6.08 -20.14
N GLU A 165 -9.47 6.80 -20.28
CA GLU A 165 -8.12 6.24 -20.16
C GLU A 165 -7.91 5.60 -18.78
N ALA A 166 -8.33 6.30 -17.71
CA ALA A 166 -8.14 5.83 -16.34
C ALA A 166 -8.96 4.58 -15.99
N LEU A 167 -10.19 4.49 -16.51
CA LEU A 167 -11.08 3.34 -16.30
C LEU A 167 -10.70 2.12 -17.15
N THR A 168 -9.97 2.32 -18.25
CA THR A 168 -9.55 1.24 -19.17
C THR A 168 -8.13 0.75 -18.90
N LEU A 169 -7.45 1.25 -17.86
CA LEU A 169 -6.18 0.71 -17.40
C LEU A 169 -6.32 -0.78 -17.05
N ILE A 170 -5.20 -1.51 -17.18
CA ILE A 170 -5.17 -2.96 -17.01
C ILE A 170 -5.68 -3.43 -15.64
N ASP A 171 -6.43 -4.54 -15.62
CA ASP A 171 -6.76 -5.28 -14.40
C ASP A 171 -5.61 -6.26 -14.08
N ASN A 172 -4.61 -5.69 -13.41
CA ASN A 172 -3.38 -6.39 -13.10
C ASN A 172 -3.57 -7.52 -12.06
N TYR A 173 -4.62 -7.45 -11.23
CA TYR A 173 -4.99 -8.51 -10.31
C TYR A 173 -5.52 -9.74 -11.05
N SER A 174 -6.46 -9.54 -11.98
CA SER A 174 -6.98 -10.62 -12.81
C SER A 174 -5.88 -11.27 -13.65
N MET A 175 -4.95 -10.46 -14.20
CA MET A 175 -3.76 -10.98 -14.90
C MET A 175 -2.90 -11.88 -14.00
N ALA A 176 -2.60 -11.45 -12.76
CA ALA A 176 -1.80 -12.22 -11.80
C ALA A 176 -2.46 -13.54 -11.39
N VAL A 177 -3.78 -13.55 -11.17
CA VAL A 177 -4.54 -14.77 -10.87
C VAL A 177 -4.56 -15.73 -12.06
N ASN A 178 -4.58 -15.19 -13.28
CA ASN A 178 -4.67 -15.98 -14.51
C ASN A 178 -3.32 -16.52 -15.00
N SER A 179 -2.20 -15.95 -14.60
CA SER A 179 -0.87 -16.46 -14.98
C SER A 179 -0.50 -17.78 -14.28
N LYS A 180 -1.24 -18.16 -13.23
CA LYS A 180 -1.10 -19.43 -12.46
C LYS A 180 0.24 -19.69 -11.73
N PRO A 181 1.13 -18.73 -11.43
CA PRO A 181 2.29 -19.00 -10.59
C PRO A 181 1.92 -19.17 -9.10
N TYR A 182 0.69 -18.84 -8.71
CA TYR A 182 0.25 -18.76 -7.30
C TYR A 182 -0.90 -19.71 -7.01
N LEU A 183 -0.96 -20.20 -5.77
CA LEU A 183 -2.07 -21.03 -5.30
C LEU A 183 -3.39 -20.26 -5.34
N LYS A 184 -4.44 -20.91 -5.85
CA LYS A 184 -5.80 -20.34 -5.90
C LYS A 184 -6.69 -20.76 -4.74
N ILE A 185 -6.38 -21.90 -4.14
CA ILE A 185 -7.13 -22.52 -3.04
C ILE A 185 -6.12 -23.04 -2.02
N LEU A 186 -6.39 -22.80 -0.73
CA LEU A 186 -5.59 -23.33 0.36
C LEU A 186 -6.19 -24.64 0.85
N ASN A 187 -5.37 -25.68 0.97
CA ASN A 187 -5.78 -27.01 1.45
C ASN A 187 -5.64 -27.18 2.98
N GLY A 188 -5.85 -26.11 3.75
CA GLY A 188 -5.96 -26.16 5.22
C GLY A 188 -4.66 -26.39 6.00
N LYS A 189 -3.51 -26.59 5.33
CA LYS A 189 -2.17 -26.53 5.95
C LYS A 189 -1.49 -25.22 5.54
N GLY A 190 -0.87 -24.54 6.51
CA GLY A 190 -0.05 -23.36 6.24
C GLY A 190 1.04 -23.72 5.25
N THR A 191 1.00 -23.09 4.08
CA THR A 191 1.99 -23.27 3.01
C THR A 191 2.78 -21.98 2.87
N GLU A 192 4.08 -22.10 2.64
CA GLU A 192 4.93 -20.95 2.30
C GLU A 192 4.78 -20.53 0.84
N GLU A 193 4.11 -21.35 0.02
CA GLU A 193 3.81 -21.00 -1.37
C GLU A 193 2.89 -19.78 -1.44
N PRO A 194 3.18 -18.80 -2.30
CA PRO A 194 2.33 -17.63 -2.48
C PRO A 194 0.91 -18.03 -2.90
N PHE A 195 -0.07 -17.47 -2.19
CA PHE A 195 -1.50 -17.69 -2.43
C PHE A 195 -2.16 -16.41 -2.92
N LEU A 196 -2.88 -16.45 -4.05
CA LEU A 196 -3.64 -15.32 -4.58
C LEU A 196 -4.99 -15.80 -5.11
N PRO A 197 -6.11 -15.54 -4.39
CA PRO A 197 -7.40 -16.14 -4.70
C PRO A 197 -8.06 -15.53 -5.94
N SER A 198 -8.75 -16.35 -6.73
CA SER A 198 -9.69 -15.80 -7.71
C SER A 198 -10.92 -15.20 -7.02
N GLY A 199 -11.49 -14.16 -7.63
CA GLY A 199 -12.79 -13.62 -7.20
C GLY A 199 -12.76 -12.75 -5.94
N LEU A 200 -11.60 -12.25 -5.52
CA LEU A 200 -11.48 -11.30 -4.40
C LEU A 200 -12.14 -9.94 -4.71
N LEU A 201 -11.96 -9.44 -5.93
CA LEU A 201 -12.42 -8.10 -6.36
C LEU A 201 -13.77 -8.14 -7.11
N THR A 202 -14.66 -9.05 -6.74
CA THR A 202 -16.03 -9.11 -7.25
C THR A 202 -17.04 -9.09 -6.12
N ASP A 203 -18.11 -8.30 -6.29
CA ASP A 203 -19.20 -8.23 -5.32
C ASP A 203 -20.00 -9.55 -5.23
N LYS A 204 -19.78 -10.51 -6.13
CA LYS A 204 -20.47 -11.81 -6.16
C LYS A 204 -19.60 -12.98 -5.71
N GLY A 205 -18.32 -12.75 -5.40
CA GLY A 205 -17.39 -13.80 -5.00
C GLY A 205 -17.62 -14.30 -3.58
N ASP A 206 -16.86 -15.34 -3.20
CA ASP A 206 -16.82 -15.87 -1.84
C ASP A 206 -16.37 -14.85 -0.79
N TRP A 207 -15.60 -13.85 -1.23
CA TRP A 207 -15.12 -12.77 -0.40
C TRP A 207 -16.18 -11.68 -0.28
N VAL A 208 -16.48 -11.29 0.95
CA VAL A 208 -17.42 -10.20 1.25
C VAL A 208 -16.60 -8.96 1.57
N CYS A 209 -16.79 -7.88 0.81
CA CYS A 209 -16.23 -6.58 1.18
C CYS A 209 -16.94 -6.10 2.46
N VAL A 210 -16.16 -5.69 3.46
CA VAL A 210 -16.67 -5.30 4.78
C VAL A 210 -16.15 -3.94 5.21
N ARG A 211 -16.92 -3.28 6.07
CA ARG A 211 -16.62 -1.98 6.66
C ARG A 211 -16.94 -1.93 8.14
N GLY A 212 -16.40 -0.92 8.82
CA GLY A 212 -16.72 -0.63 10.21
C GLY A 212 -18.04 0.12 10.40
N ALA A 213 -18.33 0.46 11.65
CA ALA A 213 -19.50 1.25 12.04
C ALA A 213 -19.43 2.70 11.55
N LEU A 214 -18.22 3.28 11.50
CA LEU A 214 -18.02 4.65 11.05
C LEU A 214 -18.28 4.81 9.54
N GLN A 215 -18.66 6.03 9.14
CA GLN A 215 -18.88 6.41 7.74
C GLN A 215 -17.58 6.71 6.97
N GLY A 216 -16.43 6.61 7.63
CA GLY A 216 -15.12 6.77 7.01
C GLY A 216 -14.66 5.53 6.23
N PRO A 217 -13.40 5.53 5.75
CA PRO A 217 -12.83 4.39 5.05
C PRO A 217 -12.78 3.11 5.91
N SER A 218 -12.85 1.94 5.27
CA SER A 218 -12.82 0.63 5.92
C SER A 218 -11.51 0.27 6.65
N ALA A 219 -10.38 0.84 6.21
CA ALA A 219 -9.07 0.69 6.85
C ALA A 219 -8.45 2.07 7.18
N PRO A 220 -9.00 2.78 8.18
CA PRO A 220 -8.68 4.20 8.42
C PRO A 220 -7.21 4.43 8.80
N VAL A 221 -6.59 3.51 9.54
CA VAL A 221 -5.16 3.55 9.86
C VAL A 221 -4.29 3.55 8.60
N HIS A 222 -4.56 2.61 7.69
CA HIS A 222 -3.82 2.50 6.42
C HIS A 222 -4.06 3.73 5.57
N MET A 223 -5.31 4.18 5.47
CA MET A 223 -5.67 5.41 4.75
C MET A 223 -4.91 6.64 5.25
N ARG A 224 -4.76 6.80 6.57
CA ARG A 224 -4.00 7.91 7.15
C ARG A 224 -2.51 7.82 6.83
N TYR A 225 -1.91 6.65 7.03
CA TYR A 225 -0.48 6.47 6.80
C TYR A 225 -0.09 6.78 5.35
N TYR A 226 -0.90 6.32 4.39
CA TYR A 226 -0.63 6.53 2.95
C TYR A 226 -1.30 7.79 2.36
N GLY A 227 -1.80 8.71 3.20
CA GLY A 227 -2.35 10.00 2.77
C GLY A 227 -3.65 9.93 1.96
N GLY A 228 -4.31 8.76 1.91
CA GLY A 228 -5.57 8.53 1.20
C GLY A 228 -5.51 8.63 -0.32
N ARG A 229 -4.31 8.57 -0.92
CA ARG A 229 -4.12 8.53 -2.38
C ARG A 229 -4.64 7.26 -3.02
N SER A 230 -4.92 6.24 -2.21
CA SER A 230 -5.33 4.92 -2.62
C SER A 230 -6.40 4.39 -1.67
N PRO A 231 -7.57 3.94 -2.14
CA PRO A 231 -8.51 3.23 -1.28
C PRO A 231 -7.91 1.92 -0.79
N PHE A 232 -8.19 1.63 0.49
CA PHE A 232 -7.95 0.33 1.11
C PHE A 232 -9.28 -0.38 1.36
N LEU A 233 -9.46 -1.49 0.66
CA LEU A 233 -10.64 -2.35 0.73
C LEU A 233 -10.36 -3.53 1.65
N VAL A 234 -11.31 -3.83 2.54
CA VAL A 234 -11.20 -4.97 3.46
C VAL A 234 -12.20 -6.03 3.04
N PHE A 235 -11.76 -7.27 2.97
CA PHE A 235 -12.59 -8.41 2.63
C PHE A 235 -12.49 -9.49 3.70
N LEU A 236 -13.62 -10.14 3.95
CA LEU A 236 -13.74 -11.28 4.85
C LEU A 236 -14.24 -12.50 4.09
N LYS A 237 -13.66 -13.66 4.37
CA LYS A 237 -14.15 -14.96 3.93
C LYS A 237 -14.14 -15.92 5.11
N ILE A 238 -15.34 -16.27 5.57
CA ILE A 238 -15.56 -17.35 6.53
C ILE A 238 -15.56 -18.70 5.78
N PRO A 239 -15.04 -19.80 6.36
CA PRO A 239 -15.24 -21.15 5.86
C PRO A 239 -16.71 -21.42 5.50
N GLY A 240 -16.96 -22.08 4.37
CA GLY A 240 -18.30 -22.20 3.79
C GLY A 240 -18.69 -21.03 2.86
N GLY A 241 -17.82 -20.03 2.70
CA GLY A 241 -17.92 -19.03 1.65
C GLY A 241 -18.87 -17.88 1.98
N ARG A 242 -19.48 -17.30 0.94
CA ARG A 242 -20.22 -16.04 1.04
C ARG A 242 -21.42 -16.12 1.99
N SER A 243 -22.24 -17.16 1.87
CA SER A 243 -23.46 -17.31 2.70
C SER A 243 -23.13 -17.41 4.18
N GLU A 244 -22.14 -18.24 4.55
CA GLU A 244 -21.68 -18.36 5.93
C GLU A 244 -21.05 -17.06 6.44
N THR A 245 -20.37 -16.31 5.57
CA THR A 245 -19.85 -14.99 5.92
C THR A 245 -20.98 -14.02 6.27
N PHE A 246 -22.08 -13.98 5.50
CA PHE A 246 -23.24 -13.14 5.85
C PHE A 246 -23.92 -13.58 7.15
N LYS A 247 -24.10 -14.89 7.36
CA LYS A 247 -24.67 -15.42 8.61
C LYS A 247 -23.83 -14.99 9.82
N TYR A 248 -22.51 -15.14 9.72
CA TYR A 248 -21.58 -14.70 10.77
C TYR A 248 -21.67 -13.20 11.04
N LEU A 249 -21.61 -12.36 10.00
CA LEU A 249 -21.70 -10.90 10.15
C LEU A 249 -23.03 -10.49 10.80
N ASN A 250 -24.15 -11.12 10.41
CA ASN A 250 -25.44 -10.84 11.02
C ASN A 250 -25.45 -11.21 12.52
N LEU A 251 -24.98 -12.41 12.86
CA LEU A 251 -24.89 -12.87 14.25
C LEU A 251 -24.01 -11.93 15.09
N LEU A 252 -22.81 -11.60 14.61
CA LEU A 252 -21.88 -10.68 15.27
C LEU A 252 -22.56 -9.34 15.56
N ASN A 253 -23.15 -8.71 14.54
CA ASN A 253 -23.77 -7.39 14.70
C ASN A 253 -25.00 -7.42 15.64
N GLN A 254 -25.80 -8.49 15.60
CA GLN A 254 -26.92 -8.67 16.51
C GLN A 254 -26.43 -8.79 17.96
N THR A 255 -25.46 -9.66 18.22
CA THR A 255 -24.88 -9.84 19.56
C THR A 255 -24.22 -8.56 20.06
N THR A 256 -23.46 -7.85 19.22
CA THR A 256 -22.84 -6.57 19.60
C THR A 256 -23.89 -5.51 19.91
N SER A 257 -24.99 -5.47 19.15
CA SER A 257 -26.05 -4.47 19.38
C SER A 257 -26.90 -4.73 20.64
N ALA A 258 -27.10 -5.99 21.01
CA ALA A 258 -28.01 -6.39 22.08
C ALA A 258 -27.41 -6.21 23.49
N LYS A 259 -26.08 -6.16 23.60
CA LYS A 259 -25.41 -6.10 24.89
C LYS A 259 -25.07 -4.66 25.25
N VAL A 260 -25.44 -4.22 26.46
CA VAL A 260 -24.82 -3.07 27.12
C VAL A 260 -23.53 -3.59 27.75
N PHE A 261 -22.46 -3.70 26.96
CA PHE A 261 -21.19 -4.23 27.44
C PHE A 261 -20.61 -3.36 28.55
N ARG A 262 -20.13 -3.99 29.63
CA ARG A 262 -18.99 -3.44 30.40
C ARG A 262 -17.71 -3.84 29.68
N ASP A 263 -16.62 -3.10 29.87
CA ASP A 263 -15.33 -3.33 29.19
C ASP A 263 -14.76 -4.76 29.36
N THR A 264 -15.27 -5.54 30.32
CA THR A 264 -14.86 -6.91 30.63
C THR A 264 -15.58 -8.02 29.83
N ASP A 265 -16.63 -7.72 29.06
CA ASP A 265 -17.54 -8.74 28.47
C ASP A 265 -17.23 -9.09 26.99
N ILE A 266 -16.07 -8.67 26.49
CA ILE A 266 -15.60 -8.89 25.12
C ILE A 266 -15.51 -10.38 24.74
N ALA A 267 -15.20 -11.25 25.71
CA ALA A 267 -15.03 -12.68 25.52
C ALA A 267 -16.32 -13.40 25.05
N GLU A 268 -17.49 -12.77 25.19
CA GLU A 268 -18.78 -13.34 24.79
C GLU A 268 -19.23 -12.97 23.37
N LEU A 269 -18.37 -12.30 22.58
CA LEU A 269 -18.66 -12.00 21.18
C LEU A 269 -18.51 -13.26 20.30
N PRO A 270 -19.36 -13.43 19.27
CA PRO A 270 -19.21 -14.50 18.29
C PRO A 270 -17.83 -14.42 17.61
N GLN A 271 -16.95 -15.35 17.95
CA GLN A 271 -15.66 -15.48 17.29
C GLN A 271 -15.85 -16.08 15.89
N PHE A 272 -15.01 -15.67 14.95
CA PHE A 272 -14.99 -16.30 13.63
C PHE A 272 -14.36 -17.70 13.72
N PRO A 273 -14.75 -18.68 12.90
CA PRO A 273 -14.17 -20.01 12.93
C PRO A 273 -12.73 -20.05 12.39
N LYS A 274 -11.98 -21.08 12.78
CA LYS A 274 -10.68 -21.42 12.18
C LYS A 274 -10.78 -21.53 10.66
N GLY A 275 -9.79 -21.00 9.95
CA GLY A 275 -9.77 -20.92 8.48
C GLY A 275 -10.37 -19.63 7.93
N THR A 276 -10.89 -18.75 8.80
CA THR A 276 -11.30 -17.41 8.41
C THR A 276 -10.14 -16.69 7.74
N SER A 277 -10.43 -16.07 6.60
CA SER A 277 -9.47 -15.33 5.80
C SER A 277 -9.87 -13.86 5.72
N VAL A 278 -8.90 -12.97 5.90
CA VAL A 278 -9.05 -11.52 5.77
C VAL A 278 -8.09 -11.02 4.71
N ALA A 279 -8.58 -10.19 3.80
CA ALA A 279 -7.74 -9.55 2.79
C ALA A 279 -7.86 -8.02 2.89
N LEU A 280 -6.74 -7.34 2.71
CA LEU A 280 -6.63 -5.90 2.55
C LEU A 280 -6.07 -5.61 1.17
N VAL A 281 -6.86 -4.95 0.32
CA VAL A 281 -6.47 -4.60 -1.05
C VAL A 281 -6.33 -3.10 -1.18
N ARG A 282 -5.17 -2.64 -1.65
CA ARG A 282 -4.92 -1.24 -2.02
C ARG A 282 -5.08 -1.09 -3.52
N LYS A 283 -6.01 -0.25 -3.97
CA LYS A 283 -6.12 0.14 -5.39
C LYS A 283 -5.50 1.51 -5.64
N MET A 284 -4.94 1.71 -6.82
CA MET A 284 -4.40 3.01 -7.21
C MET A 284 -5.53 3.97 -7.59
N SER A 285 -5.53 5.17 -7.01
CA SER A 285 -6.29 6.29 -7.56
C SER A 285 -5.38 7.17 -8.43
N VAL A 286 -5.99 7.79 -9.43
CA VAL A 286 -5.37 8.79 -10.30
C VAL A 286 -6.14 10.10 -10.19
N ILE A 287 -5.49 11.19 -10.60
CA ILE A 287 -6.12 12.50 -10.76
C ILE A 287 -6.43 12.66 -12.24
N THR A 288 -7.69 12.91 -12.55
CA THR A 288 -8.17 13.06 -13.92
C THR A 288 -7.94 14.48 -14.42
N LYS A 289 -8.08 14.69 -15.74
CA LYS A 289 -8.00 16.02 -16.36
C LYS A 289 -9.07 17.00 -15.87
N SER A 290 -10.19 16.53 -15.33
CA SER A 290 -11.19 17.40 -14.69
C SER A 290 -10.77 17.87 -13.30
N GLY A 291 -9.66 17.35 -12.77
CA GLY A 291 -9.20 17.58 -11.40
C GLY A 291 -9.79 16.60 -10.38
N ASP A 292 -10.63 15.65 -10.80
CA ASP A 292 -11.26 14.66 -9.91
C ASP A 292 -10.37 13.46 -9.61
N ILE A 293 -10.60 12.84 -8.44
CA ILE A 293 -9.98 11.56 -8.08
C ILE A 293 -10.80 10.40 -8.63
N LEU A 294 -10.15 9.50 -9.37
CA LEU A 294 -10.75 8.29 -9.91
C LEU A 294 -9.96 7.06 -9.46
N VAL A 295 -10.66 6.01 -9.01
CA VAL A 295 -10.03 4.74 -8.61
C VAL A 295 -9.87 3.83 -9.83
N SER A 296 -8.64 3.60 -10.27
CA SER A 296 -8.34 2.76 -11.42
C SER A 296 -8.55 1.26 -11.11
N PRO A 297 -8.56 0.39 -12.14
CA PRO A 297 -8.49 -1.06 -11.97
C PRO A 297 -7.22 -1.55 -11.25
N LEU A 298 -6.11 -0.80 -11.30
CA LEU A 298 -4.81 -1.22 -10.78
C LEU A 298 -4.82 -1.48 -9.28
N VAL A 299 -4.26 -2.63 -8.90
CA VAL A 299 -3.98 -3.06 -7.53
C VAL A 299 -2.50 -2.83 -7.23
N GLN A 300 -2.24 -2.10 -6.16
CA GLN A 300 -0.90 -1.78 -5.69
C GLN A 300 -0.39 -2.79 -4.67
N THR A 301 -1.25 -3.24 -3.76
CA THR A 301 -0.89 -4.27 -2.78
C THR A 301 -2.08 -5.14 -2.45
N VAL A 302 -1.81 -6.41 -2.15
CA VAL A 302 -2.77 -7.36 -1.59
C VAL A 302 -2.13 -7.97 -0.36
N GLN A 303 -2.74 -7.81 0.80
CA GLN A 303 -2.31 -8.47 2.04
C GLN A 303 -3.40 -9.44 2.46
N MET A 304 -3.04 -10.66 2.82
CA MET A 304 -3.97 -11.69 3.24
C MET A 304 -3.50 -12.33 4.54
N ARG A 305 -4.46 -12.65 5.39
CA ARG A 305 -4.26 -13.38 6.63
C ARG A 305 -5.27 -14.52 6.70
N ILE A 306 -4.79 -15.71 7.04
CA ILE A 306 -5.62 -16.89 7.26
C ILE A 306 -5.39 -17.34 8.69
N TYR A 307 -6.44 -17.36 9.50
CA TYR A 307 -6.36 -17.72 10.91
C TYR A 307 -6.37 -19.24 11.08
N ASN A 308 -5.22 -19.80 11.45
CA ASN A 308 -5.02 -21.22 11.73
C ASN A 308 -5.46 -21.58 13.16
N GLN A 309 -5.49 -20.60 14.05
CA GLN A 309 -6.00 -20.70 15.42
C GLN A 309 -6.85 -19.47 15.73
N VAL A 310 -7.90 -19.66 16.53
CA VAL A 310 -8.84 -18.61 16.94
C VAL A 310 -9.02 -18.69 18.45
N GLY A 311 -8.97 -17.55 19.12
CA GLY A 311 -9.16 -17.43 20.56
C GLY A 311 -8.19 -16.46 21.22
N GLU A 312 -8.46 -16.15 22.48
CA GLU A 312 -7.73 -15.14 23.26
C GLU A 312 -6.38 -15.66 23.80
N ASN A 313 -6.26 -16.95 24.06
CA ASN A 313 -5.09 -17.58 24.70
C ASN A 313 -3.98 -18.01 23.72
N ILE A 314 -3.86 -17.33 22.58
CA ILE A 314 -2.82 -17.64 21.58
C ILE A 314 -1.50 -17.02 22.02
N LYS A 315 -0.53 -17.87 22.37
CA LYS A 315 0.82 -17.43 22.80
C LYS A 315 1.75 -17.12 21.63
N ASP A 316 1.64 -17.89 20.53
CA ASP A 316 2.46 -17.68 19.34
C ASP A 316 1.59 -17.19 18.18
N HIS A 317 1.63 -15.89 17.97
CA HIS A 317 0.87 -15.29 16.88
C HIS A 317 1.44 -15.62 15.49
N ASN A 318 2.72 -15.98 15.37
CA ASN A 318 3.31 -16.28 14.07
C ASN A 318 2.81 -17.60 13.50
N SER A 319 2.59 -18.62 14.34
CA SER A 319 1.98 -19.89 13.91
C SER A 319 0.45 -19.86 13.90
N SER A 320 -0.17 -18.91 14.61
CA SER A 320 -1.63 -18.77 14.67
C SER A 320 -2.27 -18.30 13.36
N GLN A 321 -1.50 -17.68 12.48
CA GLN A 321 -1.98 -17.17 11.20
C GLN A 321 -0.94 -17.33 10.10
N THR A 322 -1.39 -17.54 8.88
CA THR A 322 -0.55 -17.49 7.69
C THR A 322 -0.78 -16.16 7.00
N VAL A 323 0.31 -15.43 6.71
CA VAL A 323 0.24 -14.10 6.10
C VAL A 323 0.88 -14.14 4.71
N TYR A 324 0.20 -13.57 3.73
CA TYR A 324 0.71 -13.34 2.38
C TYR A 324 0.65 -11.85 2.07
N LYS A 325 1.65 -11.33 1.35
CA LYS A 325 1.63 -9.98 0.82
C LYS A 325 2.14 -9.99 -0.60
N PHE A 326 1.44 -9.28 -1.47
CA PHE A 326 1.85 -8.96 -2.82
C PHE A 326 1.99 -7.46 -2.93
N ALA A 327 3.02 -7.02 -3.65
CA ALA A 327 3.26 -5.63 -3.98
C ALA A 327 3.42 -5.48 -5.49
N LEU A 328 2.96 -4.33 -6.00
CA LEU A 328 3.16 -3.94 -7.39
C LEU A 328 4.65 -3.72 -7.64
N ASN A 329 5.14 -4.35 -8.69
CA ASN A 329 6.43 -4.13 -9.31
C ASN A 329 6.15 -3.51 -10.69
N ARG A 330 6.60 -2.27 -10.90
CA ARG A 330 6.33 -1.48 -12.10
C ARG A 330 6.98 -2.10 -13.32
N LYS A 331 8.19 -2.64 -13.20
CA LYS A 331 8.87 -3.28 -14.33
C LYS A 331 8.06 -4.44 -14.88
N ASP A 332 7.63 -5.34 -14.00
CA ASP A 332 6.78 -6.48 -14.38
C ASP A 332 5.40 -6.03 -14.86
N LEU A 333 4.84 -4.98 -14.25
CA LEU A 333 3.56 -4.40 -14.69
C LEU A 333 3.64 -3.93 -16.14
N PHE A 334 4.65 -3.14 -16.48
CA PHE A 334 4.85 -2.61 -17.83
C PHE A 334 5.27 -3.69 -18.83
N ALA A 335 5.95 -4.74 -18.36
CA ALA A 335 6.27 -5.92 -19.17
C ALA A 335 5.10 -6.94 -19.24
N SER A 336 3.96 -6.66 -18.60
CA SER A 336 2.81 -7.58 -18.49
C SER A 336 3.14 -8.95 -17.88
N ILE A 337 4.21 -9.04 -17.08
CA ILE A 337 4.63 -10.26 -16.39
C ILE A 337 3.78 -10.42 -15.13
N ASN A 338 2.94 -11.46 -15.07
CA ASN A 338 2.10 -11.77 -13.90
C ASN A 338 1.26 -10.58 -13.38
N GLY A 339 0.88 -9.64 -14.25
CA GLY A 339 0.20 -8.40 -13.85
C GLY A 339 1.01 -7.51 -12.90
N GLY A 340 2.34 -7.65 -12.85
CA GLY A 340 3.20 -6.87 -11.97
C GLY A 340 3.01 -7.11 -10.48
N LEU A 341 2.24 -8.12 -10.04
CA LEU A 341 2.08 -8.43 -8.62
C LEU A 341 3.08 -9.49 -8.20
N ARG A 342 4.07 -9.09 -7.40
CA ARG A 342 5.11 -9.97 -6.85
C ARG A 342 4.83 -10.30 -5.38
N PRO A 343 5.04 -11.55 -4.94
CA PRO A 343 5.00 -11.89 -3.53
C PRO A 343 6.14 -11.19 -2.78
N VAL A 344 5.85 -10.63 -1.62
CA VAL A 344 6.85 -10.09 -0.70
C VAL A 344 7.42 -11.25 0.10
N GLN A 345 8.75 -11.36 0.10
CA GLN A 345 9.45 -12.43 0.83
C GLN A 345 9.24 -12.28 2.33
N LYS A 346 9.12 -13.43 3.03
CA LYS A 346 8.84 -13.50 4.47
C LYS A 346 9.83 -12.72 5.33
N ASN A 347 11.11 -12.75 4.93
CA ASN A 347 12.22 -12.08 5.59
C ASN A 347 12.51 -10.66 5.05
N SER A 348 11.73 -10.16 4.09
CA SER A 348 11.98 -8.83 3.52
C SER A 348 11.74 -7.72 4.55
N MET A 349 12.74 -6.84 4.68
CA MET A 349 12.64 -5.57 5.40
C MET A 349 12.42 -4.39 4.44
N GLU A 350 12.29 -4.66 3.14
CA GLU A 350 12.19 -3.64 2.10
C GLU A 350 10.74 -3.16 1.93
N GLY A 351 10.57 -1.83 1.86
CA GLY A 351 9.29 -1.15 1.69
C GLY A 351 8.84 -0.40 2.93
N LEU A 352 7.91 0.53 2.74
CA LEU A 352 7.24 1.19 3.87
C LEU A 352 6.27 0.23 4.58
N SER A 353 6.25 0.34 5.90
CA SER A 353 5.42 -0.44 6.79
C SER A 353 4.87 0.49 7.87
N LEU A 354 3.65 0.25 8.35
CA LEU A 354 3.01 1.08 9.39
C LEU A 354 3.89 1.25 10.64
N ILE A 355 4.73 0.26 10.94
CA ILE A 355 5.67 0.29 12.07
C ILE A 355 7.01 0.95 11.73
N TYR A 356 7.31 1.19 10.45
CA TYR A 356 8.47 1.97 10.00
C TYR A 356 8.04 3.42 9.92
N SER A 357 8.01 4.08 11.07
CA SER A 357 7.46 5.44 11.18
C SER A 357 8.51 6.54 11.09
N SER A 358 9.80 6.19 11.00
CA SER A 358 10.90 7.14 11.14
C SER A 358 11.91 7.03 10.01
N ASP A 359 12.52 8.15 9.65
CA ASP A 359 13.59 8.18 8.63
C ASP A 359 14.89 7.59 9.19
N TYR A 360 15.09 6.30 8.94
CA TYR A 360 16.27 5.57 9.38
C TYR A 360 17.50 5.76 8.47
N PHE A 361 17.34 6.40 7.30
CA PHE A 361 18.47 6.79 6.47
C PHE A 361 19.15 8.04 7.04
N GLU A 362 18.37 8.98 7.60
CA GLU A 362 18.91 10.14 8.32
C GLU A 362 19.31 9.79 9.76
N ASN A 363 18.65 8.80 10.38
CA ASN A 363 18.99 8.32 11.72
C ASN A 363 19.01 6.79 11.82
N GLU A 364 20.18 6.20 11.61
CA GLU A 364 20.39 4.73 11.61
C GLU A 364 19.97 4.03 12.92
N LYS A 365 19.90 4.75 14.06
CA LYS A 365 19.40 4.17 15.32
C LYS A 365 17.92 3.77 15.24
N LEU A 366 17.20 4.29 14.25
CA LEU A 366 15.79 4.01 14.00
C LEU A 366 15.60 2.93 12.94
N LYS A 367 16.67 2.28 12.49
CA LYS A 367 16.59 1.20 11.51
C LYS A 367 15.69 0.09 12.06
N PRO A 368 14.69 -0.36 11.28
CA PRO A 368 13.78 -1.40 11.74
C PRO A 368 14.52 -2.72 11.98
N ASN A 369 14.05 -3.47 12.97
CA ASN A 369 14.57 -4.79 13.34
C ASN A 369 13.58 -5.93 13.05
N SER A 370 12.48 -5.63 12.34
CA SER A 370 11.42 -6.57 12.01
C SER A 370 11.10 -6.51 10.53
N THR A 371 10.53 -7.59 9.99
CA THR A 371 10.19 -7.71 8.57
C THR A 371 8.86 -7.03 8.28
N VAL A 372 8.63 -6.69 7.00
CA VAL A 372 7.35 -6.14 6.54
C VAL A 372 6.19 -7.11 6.78
N MET A 373 6.45 -8.42 6.76
CA MET A 373 5.43 -9.43 7.07
C MET A 373 5.13 -9.50 8.57
N LYS A 374 6.16 -9.32 9.41
CA LYS A 374 6.00 -9.31 10.87
C LYS A 374 5.16 -8.13 11.34
N SER A 375 5.26 -6.96 10.68
CA SER A 375 4.44 -5.80 11.05
C SER A 375 2.93 -6.04 10.93
N CYS A 376 2.50 -6.80 9.91
CA CYS A 376 1.11 -7.20 9.76
C CYS A 376 0.64 -8.03 10.95
N ILE A 377 1.50 -8.93 11.45
CA ILE A 377 1.23 -9.76 12.63
C ILE A 377 1.20 -8.87 13.87
N ASP A 378 2.20 -8.02 14.09
CA ASP A 378 2.32 -7.20 15.30
C ASP A 378 1.11 -6.31 15.53
N CYS A 379 0.63 -5.62 14.49
CA CYS A 379 -0.57 -4.80 14.62
C CYS A 379 -1.82 -5.67 14.81
N HIS A 380 -1.99 -6.75 14.05
CA HIS A 380 -3.23 -7.53 14.06
C HIS A 380 -3.27 -8.67 15.09
N SER A 381 -2.29 -8.76 15.99
CA SER A 381 -2.26 -9.79 17.05
C SER A 381 -2.76 -9.29 18.40
N CYS A 382 -3.02 -7.99 18.55
CA CYS A 382 -3.57 -7.40 19.77
C CYS A 382 -4.94 -8.01 20.11
N GLY A 383 -4.97 -9.00 21.02
CA GLY A 383 -6.18 -9.72 21.43
C GLY A 383 -6.33 -11.15 20.85
N GLY A 384 -5.27 -11.73 20.27
CA GLY A 384 -5.31 -13.08 19.71
C GLY A 384 -5.91 -13.15 18.31
N GLY A 385 -6.16 -14.38 17.84
CA GLY A 385 -6.89 -14.66 16.60
C GLY A 385 -8.39 -14.50 16.83
N THR A 386 -8.83 -13.33 17.30
CA THR A 386 -10.23 -13.04 17.66
C THR A 386 -10.83 -12.01 16.73
N ILE A 387 -12.13 -11.72 16.85
CA ILE A 387 -12.77 -10.65 16.07
C ILE A 387 -12.08 -9.28 16.24
N HIS A 388 -11.42 -9.05 17.37
CA HIS A 388 -10.65 -7.82 17.63
C HIS A 388 -9.36 -7.69 16.82
N SER A 389 -8.84 -8.80 16.26
CA SER A 389 -7.76 -8.76 15.27
C SER A 389 -8.18 -8.10 13.94
N ILE A 390 -9.48 -7.95 13.69
CA ILE A 390 -10.05 -7.26 12.53
C ILE A 390 -10.30 -5.79 12.92
N PHE A 391 -9.32 -4.92 12.69
CA PHE A 391 -9.38 -3.50 13.09
C PHE A 391 -10.47 -2.68 12.39
N THR A 392 -11.04 -3.20 11.30
CA THR A 392 -12.27 -2.65 10.70
C THR A 392 -13.46 -2.76 11.66
N TYR A 393 -13.51 -3.80 12.50
CA TYR A 393 -14.48 -3.95 13.59
C TYR A 393 -14.06 -3.14 14.83
N LYS A 394 -12.81 -3.33 15.32
CA LYS A 394 -12.26 -2.67 16.52
C LYS A 394 -11.71 -1.27 16.21
N GLN A 395 -12.58 -0.36 15.77
CA GLN A 395 -12.17 0.99 15.36
C GLN A 395 -11.85 1.91 16.54
N ASP A 396 -12.50 1.70 17.68
CA ASP A 396 -12.44 2.48 18.92
C ASP A 396 -11.03 2.69 19.47
N ASP A 397 -10.17 1.68 19.41
CA ASP A 397 -8.80 1.77 19.94
C ASP A 397 -7.87 2.68 19.12
N TRP A 398 -8.09 2.80 17.81
CA TRP A 398 -7.05 3.30 16.88
C TRP A 398 -7.53 4.42 15.95
N VAL A 399 -8.82 4.71 15.99
CA VAL A 399 -9.46 5.73 15.17
C VAL A 399 -9.94 6.83 16.10
N PRO A 400 -9.34 8.03 16.09
CA PRO A 400 -9.73 9.12 16.99
C PRO A 400 -11.22 9.45 16.94
N GLU A 401 -11.87 9.32 15.79
CA GLU A 401 -13.31 9.54 15.60
C GLU A 401 -14.17 8.43 16.24
N ALA A 402 -13.56 7.30 16.61
CA ALA A 402 -14.19 6.20 17.33
C ALA A 402 -13.81 6.13 18.82
N SER A 403 -12.93 6.99 19.34
CA SER A 403 -12.38 6.89 20.71
C SER A 403 -13.43 7.01 21.83
N GLY A 404 -14.62 7.52 21.52
CA GLY A 404 -15.78 7.56 22.43
C GLY A 404 -16.92 6.63 22.00
N MET A 405 -16.69 5.73 21.03
CA MET A 405 -17.70 4.79 20.58
C MET A 405 -17.89 3.71 21.64
N SER A 406 -19.10 3.57 22.16
CA SER A 406 -19.44 2.46 23.06
C SER A 406 -19.30 1.13 22.33
N ALA A 407 -18.78 0.09 23.01
CA ALA A 407 -18.56 -1.23 22.43
C ALA A 407 -19.80 -1.81 21.72
N ASN A 408 -20.99 -1.52 22.24
CA ASN A 408 -22.27 -1.94 21.66
C ASN A 408 -22.65 -1.25 20.34
N LYS A 409 -21.88 -0.26 19.89
CA LYS A 409 -22.00 0.42 18.59
C LYS A 409 -20.98 -0.08 17.56
N LEU A 410 -20.02 -0.91 17.95
CA LEU A 410 -19.08 -1.53 17.00
C LEU A 410 -19.83 -2.43 16.02
N ARG A 411 -19.48 -2.37 14.75
CA ARG A 411 -20.13 -3.16 13.69
C ARG A 411 -19.10 -3.58 12.66
N LEU A 412 -19.33 -4.75 12.08
CA LEU A 412 -18.66 -5.19 10.87
C LEU A 412 -19.74 -5.46 9.82
N LEU A 413 -19.89 -4.55 8.88
CA LEU A 413 -21.02 -4.52 7.96
C LEU A 413 -20.57 -4.92 6.55
N PRO A 414 -21.36 -5.74 5.82
CA PRO A 414 -21.10 -5.93 4.40
C PRO A 414 -21.28 -4.61 3.65
N THR A 415 -20.51 -4.45 2.59
CA THR A 415 -20.53 -3.25 1.73
C THR A 415 -20.19 -3.64 0.29
N ARG A 416 -20.32 -2.72 -0.65
CA ARG A 416 -19.89 -2.91 -2.05
C ARG A 416 -18.54 -2.24 -2.27
N ILE A 417 -17.75 -2.82 -3.17
CA ILE A 417 -16.43 -2.27 -3.52
C ILE A 417 -16.52 -0.79 -3.93
N VAL A 418 -17.50 -0.46 -4.78
CA VAL A 418 -17.70 0.91 -5.28
C VAL A 418 -18.04 1.92 -4.18
N ASP A 419 -18.77 1.49 -3.15
CA ASP A 419 -19.17 2.38 -2.05
C ASP A 419 -17.96 2.71 -1.16
N GLU A 420 -17.08 1.74 -0.92
CA GLU A 420 -15.85 1.97 -0.16
C GLU A 420 -14.83 2.82 -0.92
N GLN A 421 -14.75 2.66 -2.24
CA GLN A 421 -13.97 3.56 -3.10
C GLN A 421 -14.47 5.01 -2.99
N LYS A 422 -15.79 5.23 -3.06
CA LYS A 422 -16.40 6.56 -2.89
C LYS A 422 -16.12 7.16 -1.51
N LYS A 423 -16.15 6.35 -0.44
CA LYS A 423 -15.80 6.82 0.92
C LYS A 423 -14.34 7.23 1.03
N ALA A 424 -13.43 6.47 0.43
CA ALA A 424 -12.01 6.81 0.39
C ALA A 424 -11.77 8.14 -0.35
N ILE A 425 -12.42 8.34 -1.50
CA ILE A 425 -12.38 9.60 -2.25
C ILE A 425 -12.95 10.74 -1.40
N SER A 426 -14.15 10.57 -0.82
CA SER A 426 -14.79 11.58 0.03
C SER A 426 -13.91 11.95 1.23
N TRP A 427 -13.19 10.97 1.80
CA TRP A 427 -12.23 11.22 2.87
C TRP A 427 -11.04 12.06 2.38
N LYS A 428 -10.46 11.75 1.22
CA LYS A 428 -9.36 12.54 0.63
C LYS A 428 -9.78 13.96 0.27
N TYR A 429 -10.99 14.15 -0.28
CA TYR A 429 -11.53 15.48 -0.61
C TYR A 429 -11.63 16.43 0.58
N LYS A 430 -11.76 15.91 1.81
CA LYS A 430 -11.82 16.73 3.03
C LYS A 430 -10.44 17.09 3.59
N ARG A 431 -9.35 16.65 2.96
CA ARG A 431 -7.99 16.86 3.48
C ARG A 431 -7.37 18.14 2.99
N HIS A 432 -6.56 18.74 3.87
CA HIS A 432 -5.75 19.91 3.56
C HIS A 432 -4.80 19.67 2.37
N ASP A 433 -4.14 18.52 2.31
CA ASP A 433 -3.21 18.19 1.23
C ASP A 433 -3.89 18.17 -0.15
N TRP A 434 -5.13 17.68 -0.24
CA TRP A 434 -5.92 17.73 -1.46
C TRP A 434 -6.31 19.16 -1.84
N GLY A 435 -6.88 19.92 -0.90
CA GLY A 435 -7.23 21.32 -1.16
C GLY A 435 -6.03 22.16 -1.58
N LEU A 436 -4.86 21.89 -1.00
CA LEU A 436 -3.60 22.54 -1.38
C LEU A 436 -3.19 22.19 -2.82
N LEU A 437 -3.30 20.92 -3.23
CA LEU A 437 -3.00 20.50 -4.61
C LEU A 437 -3.91 21.20 -5.61
N GLN A 438 -5.22 21.19 -5.35
CA GLN A 438 -6.22 21.85 -6.20
C GLN A 438 -5.94 23.34 -6.34
N GLY A 439 -5.66 24.04 -5.24
CA GLY A 439 -5.33 25.46 -5.27
C GLY A 439 -4.08 25.78 -6.11
N TRP A 440 -3.06 24.90 -6.10
CA TRP A 440 -1.90 25.06 -6.99
C TRP A 440 -2.27 24.85 -8.46
N ILE A 441 -3.03 23.80 -8.79
CA ILE A 441 -3.45 23.51 -10.17
C ILE A 441 -4.32 24.65 -10.74
N GLU A 442 -5.26 25.17 -9.95
CA GLU A 442 -6.10 26.30 -10.36
C GLU A 442 -5.30 27.58 -10.60
N THR A 443 -4.31 27.87 -9.74
CA THR A 443 -3.46 29.06 -9.89
C THR A 443 -2.65 29.01 -11.18
N ILE A 444 -2.15 27.83 -11.54
CA ILE A 444 -1.38 27.63 -12.78
C ILE A 444 -2.29 27.66 -14.02
N SER A 445 -3.53 27.20 -13.91
CA SER A 445 -4.47 27.19 -15.05
C SER A 445 -4.97 28.59 -15.43
N LYS A 446 -4.82 29.58 -14.53
CA LYS A 446 -5.26 30.97 -14.72
C LYS A 446 -4.13 31.94 -15.10
N GLY A 447 -2.87 31.50 -15.06
CA GLY A 447 -1.69 32.29 -15.41
C GLY A 447 -0.97 31.70 -16.60
#